data_AF-A0A6I4Z4D2-F1
#
_entry.id   AF-A0A6I4Z4D2-F1
#
_cell.length_a   1.000
_cell.length_b   1.000
_cell.length_c   1.000
_cell.angle_alpha   90.00
_cell.angle_beta   90.00
_cell.angle_gamma   90.00
#
_symmetry.space_group_name_H-M   'P 1'
#
loop_
_entity.id
_entity.type
_entity.pdbx_description
1 polymer ?
#
loop_
_entity_poly.entity_id
_entity_poly.type
_entity_poly.pdbx_seq_one_letter_code
_entity_poly.pdbx_strand_id
1 'polypeptide(L)'
;MSDGEEAVRFLDVLTTASSVAHARRAEAVSAAHMLEAIDVLTGASEPDGADAPVSPLGHRRAELSVEPAVRDLTQRWFARLGGAPEAVLGAAELGELRAELESLIRS
;
A
#
# COMPACT_ATOMS: atom_id res chain seq x y z
N MET A 1 -29.57 0.93 3.52
CA MET A 1 -28.52 1.74 4.16
C MET A 1 -27.27 0.93 3.96
N SER A 2 -26.44 1.31 2.98
CA SER A 2 -25.18 0.60 2.75
C SER A 2 -24.16 1.22 3.67
N ASP A 3 -23.95 0.62 4.84
CA ASP A 3 -22.72 0.80 5.62
C ASP A 3 -21.58 0.24 4.77
N GLY A 4 -21.06 1.08 3.86
CA GLY A 4 -19.89 0.79 3.05
C GLY A 4 -18.65 0.87 3.94
N GLU A 5 -18.44 -0.12 4.79
CA GLU A 5 -17.14 -0.33 5.41
C GLU A 5 -16.10 -0.51 4.30
N GLU A 6 -15.15 0.40 4.27
CA GLU A 6 -14.17 0.56 3.20
C GLU A 6 -13.18 -0.62 3.25
N ALA A 7 -13.56 -1.70 2.57
CA ALA A 7 -12.86 -2.96 2.63
C ALA A 7 -11.81 -3.03 1.52
N VAL A 8 -10.53 -3.11 1.87
CA VAL A 8 -9.42 -3.10 0.92
C VAL A 8 -8.63 -4.39 1.04
N ARG A 9 -8.26 -5.02 -0.09
CA ARG A 9 -7.41 -6.21 -0.05
C ARG A 9 -6.00 -5.82 0.34
N PHE A 10 -5.38 -6.58 1.23
CA PHE A 10 -4.01 -6.31 1.66
C PHE A 10 -3.03 -6.28 0.48
N LEU A 11 -3.20 -7.17 -0.50
CA LEU A 11 -2.38 -7.20 -1.71
C LEU A 11 -2.58 -5.96 -2.59
N ASP A 12 -3.79 -5.39 -2.62
CA ASP A 12 -4.05 -4.16 -3.39
C ASP A 12 -3.28 -2.98 -2.78
N VAL A 13 -3.15 -2.92 -1.45
CA VAL A 13 -2.29 -1.93 -0.78
C VAL A 13 -0.82 -2.09 -1.23
N LEU A 14 -0.28 -3.31 -1.22
CA LEU A 14 1.12 -3.57 -1.59
C LEU A 14 1.43 -3.23 -3.06
N THR A 15 0.54 -3.62 -3.96
CA THR A 15 0.68 -3.37 -5.40
C THR A 15 0.49 -1.89 -5.74
N THR A 16 -0.42 -1.21 -5.06
CA THR A 16 -0.64 0.24 -5.19
C THR A 16 0.56 1.01 -4.62
N ALA A 17 1.09 0.64 -3.46
CA ALA A 17 2.28 1.27 -2.87
C ALA A 17 3.51 1.14 -3.76
N SER A 18 3.68 -0.01 -4.42
CA SER A 18 4.73 -0.21 -5.42
C SER A 18 4.56 0.72 -6.63
N SER A 19 3.31 0.94 -7.05
CA SER A 19 2.99 1.85 -8.16
C SER A 19 3.21 3.31 -7.77
N VAL A 20 2.83 3.71 -6.55
CA VAL A 20 3.12 5.01 -5.96
C VAL A 20 4.63 5.26 -5.90
N ALA A 21 5.40 4.33 -5.30
CA ALA A 21 6.85 4.45 -5.22
C ALA A 21 7.51 4.60 -6.61
N HIS A 22 7.03 3.85 -7.61
CA HIS A 22 7.46 4.02 -8.99
C HIS A 22 7.13 5.40 -9.57
N ALA A 23 5.91 5.90 -9.37
CA ALA A 23 5.49 7.22 -9.83
C ALA A 23 6.33 8.33 -9.19
N ARG A 24 6.72 8.15 -7.92
CA ARG A 24 7.62 9.04 -7.17
C ARG A 24 9.10 8.84 -7.54
N ARG A 25 9.43 7.91 -8.44
CA ARG A 25 10.82 7.53 -8.82
C ARG A 25 11.69 7.17 -7.61
N ALA A 26 11.08 6.58 -6.57
CA ALA A 26 11.79 6.12 -5.40
C ALA A 26 12.64 4.88 -5.72
N GLU A 27 13.70 4.65 -4.94
CA GLU A 27 14.53 3.43 -5.03
C GLU A 27 13.96 2.28 -4.17
N ALA A 28 13.08 2.62 -3.22
CA ALA A 28 12.46 1.69 -2.28
C ALA A 28 10.99 2.05 -1.99
N VAL A 29 10.18 1.03 -1.73
CA VAL A 29 8.86 1.19 -1.11
C VAL A 29 9.06 1.49 0.37
N SER A 30 8.44 2.58 0.83
CA SER A 30 8.55 3.13 2.18
C SER A 30 7.19 3.16 2.87
N ALA A 31 7.17 3.44 4.18
CA ALA A 31 5.92 3.56 4.92
C ALA A 31 5.01 4.69 4.38
N ALA A 32 5.60 5.78 3.87
CA ALA A 32 4.86 6.88 3.25
C ALA A 32 4.13 6.43 1.97
N HIS A 33 4.78 5.63 1.11
CA HIS A 33 4.15 5.10 -0.10
C HIS A 33 3.00 4.13 0.21
N MET A 34 3.11 3.38 1.31
CA MET A 34 2.04 2.50 1.79
C MET A 34 0.83 3.29 2.29
N LEU A 35 1.05 4.38 3.04
CA LEU A 35 -0.05 5.25 3.50
C LEU A 35 -0.77 5.91 2.31
N GLU A 36 -0.02 6.46 1.36
CA GLU A 36 -0.57 7.05 0.13
C GLU A 36 -1.38 6.01 -0.67
N ALA A 37 -0.92 4.76 -0.73
CA ALA A 37 -1.68 3.68 -1.36
C ALA A 37 -3.02 3.40 -0.68
N ILE A 38 -3.07 3.43 0.66
CA ILE A 38 -4.32 3.27 1.39
C ILE A 38 -5.23 4.47 1.10
N ASP A 39 -4.72 5.70 1.08
CA ASP A 39 -5.51 6.90 0.74
C ASP A 39 -6.11 6.82 -0.66
N VAL A 40 -5.36 6.31 -1.65
CA VAL A 40 -5.87 6.09 -3.01
C VAL A 40 -6.97 5.03 -3.04
N LEU A 41 -6.78 3.90 -2.34
CA LEU A 41 -7.74 2.78 -2.36
C LEU A 41 -9.03 3.08 -1.58
N THR A 42 -8.94 3.95 -0.58
CA THR A 42 -10.06 4.46 0.21
C THR A 42 -10.69 5.71 -0.42
N GLY A 43 -10.24 6.15 -1.60
CA GLY A 43 -10.74 7.38 -2.22
C GLY A 43 -10.56 8.65 -1.37
N ALA A 44 -9.75 8.59 -0.30
CA ALA A 44 -9.42 9.71 0.56
C ALA A 44 -8.47 10.70 -0.14
N SER A 45 -7.84 10.28 -1.23
CA SER A 45 -7.06 11.15 -2.13
C SER A 45 -7.21 10.70 -3.57
N GLU A 46 -7.45 11.65 -4.48
CA GLU A 46 -7.23 11.42 -5.89
C GLU A 46 -5.71 11.37 -6.14
N PRO A 47 -5.21 10.45 -6.99
CA PRO A 47 -3.79 10.36 -7.30
C PRO A 47 -3.33 11.64 -8.02
N ASP A 48 -2.81 12.59 -7.26
CA ASP A 48 -2.30 13.85 -7.79
C ASP A 48 -0.99 13.57 -8.53
N GLY A 49 -1.07 13.52 -9.88
CA GLY A 49 0.03 13.16 -10.77
C GLY A 49 -0.21 11.97 -11.71
N ALA A 50 -1.45 11.51 -11.90
CA ALA A 50 -1.80 10.50 -12.90
C ALA A 50 -1.72 11.00 -14.37
N ASP A 51 -0.74 11.84 -14.71
CA ASP A 51 -0.56 12.42 -16.05
C ASP A 51 0.18 11.49 -17.03
N ALA A 52 0.39 10.22 -16.66
CA ALA A 52 0.89 9.22 -17.58
C ALA A 52 0.22 7.86 -17.35
N PRO A 53 -0.54 7.33 -18.32
CA PRO A 53 -0.92 5.92 -18.30
C PRO A 53 0.37 5.09 -18.37
N VAL A 54 0.72 4.45 -17.26
CA VAL A 54 1.84 3.50 -17.24
C VAL A 54 1.39 2.26 -18.01
N SER A 55 1.87 2.11 -19.24
CA SER A 55 1.48 1.01 -20.13
C SER A 55 1.80 -0.35 -19.47
N PRO A 56 0.82 -1.28 -19.40
CA PRO A 56 1.03 -2.60 -18.78
C PRO A 56 1.96 -3.52 -19.60
N LEU A 57 2.37 -3.11 -20.81
CA LEU A 57 3.05 -3.97 -21.79
C LEU A 57 4.48 -3.57 -22.16
N GLY A 58 5.11 -2.67 -21.42
CA GLY A 58 6.47 -2.29 -21.79
C GLY A 58 7.11 -1.46 -20.72
N HIS A 59 7.87 -2.12 -19.85
CA HIS A 59 9.19 -1.76 -19.37
C HIS A 59 9.48 -2.73 -18.22
N ARG A 60 10.66 -3.36 -18.22
CA ARG A 60 11.15 -4.02 -17.01
C ARG A 60 11.10 -2.97 -15.91
N ARG A 61 10.11 -3.06 -15.01
CA ARG A 61 10.11 -2.27 -13.78
C ARG A 61 11.43 -2.60 -13.10
N ALA A 62 12.24 -1.58 -12.85
CA ALA A 62 13.37 -1.74 -11.94
C ALA A 62 12.81 -2.36 -10.66
N GLU A 63 13.37 -3.47 -10.20
CA GLU A 63 12.92 -4.10 -8.96
C GLU A 63 13.12 -3.07 -7.84
N LEU A 64 12.02 -2.45 -7.40
CA LEU A 64 12.05 -1.58 -6.25
C LEU A 64 12.44 -2.42 -5.04
N SER A 65 13.40 -1.92 -4.28
CA SER A 65 13.65 -2.48 -2.98
C SER A 65 12.47 -2.16 -2.04
N VAL A 66 12.42 -2.82 -0.89
CA VAL A 66 11.44 -2.50 0.16
C VAL A 66 12.24 -2.20 1.41
N GLU A 67 11.96 -1.06 2.03
CA GLU A 67 12.59 -0.67 3.29
C GLU A 67 12.46 -1.81 4.32
N PRO A 68 13.53 -2.14 5.07
CA PRO A 68 13.50 -3.27 6.00
C PRO A 68 12.33 -3.23 6.99
N ALA A 69 12.04 -2.06 7.56
CA ALA A 69 10.92 -1.91 8.51
C ALA A 69 9.54 -2.17 7.86
N VAL A 70 9.35 -1.73 6.62
CA VAL A 70 8.11 -1.98 5.84
C VAL A 70 7.99 -3.45 5.47
N ARG A 71 9.10 -4.09 5.09
CA ARG A 71 9.16 -5.53 4.82
C ARG A 71 8.75 -6.33 6.06
N ASP A 72 9.32 -6.01 7.21
CA ASP A 72 9.03 -6.70 8.47
C ASP A 72 7.56 -6.50 8.88
N LEU A 73 7.03 -5.28 8.76
CA LEU A 73 5.61 -4.99 9.01
C LEU A 73 4.71 -5.81 8.08
N THR A 74 5.01 -5.82 6.78
CA THR A 74 4.23 -6.55 5.77
C THR A 74 4.21 -8.05 6.05
N GLN A 75 5.35 -8.63 6.44
CA GLN A 75 5.44 -10.04 6.80
C GLN A 75 4.60 -10.38 8.04
N ARG A 76 4.62 -9.52 9.08
CA ARG A 76 3.78 -9.70 10.27
C ARG A 76 2.29 -9.66 9.92
N TRP A 77 1.89 -8.69 9.09
CA TRP A 77 0.50 -8.57 8.64
C TRP A 77 0.08 -9.75 7.78
N PHE A 78 0.91 -10.19 6.84
CA PHE A 78 0.64 -11.37 6.04
C PHE A 78 0.46 -12.63 6.91
N ALA A 79 1.30 -12.82 7.92
CA ALA A 79 1.15 -13.92 8.88
C ALA A 79 -0.13 -13.79 9.72
N ARG A 80 -0.46 -12.59 10.20
CA ARG A 80 -1.70 -12.31 10.97
C ARG A 80 -2.95 -12.63 10.17
N LEU A 81 -2.93 -12.37 8.86
CA LEU A 81 -4.02 -12.67 7.93
C LEU A 81 -4.07 -14.15 7.47
N GLY A 82 -3.26 -15.03 8.08
CA GLY A 82 -3.20 -16.45 7.74
C GLY A 82 -2.49 -16.75 6.41
N GLY A 83 -1.75 -15.79 5.85
CA GLY A 83 -1.05 -15.92 4.58
C GLY A 83 -1.96 -15.93 3.36
N ALA A 84 -3.20 -15.45 3.48
CA ALA A 84 -4.15 -15.40 2.39
C ALA A 84 -3.93 -14.14 1.52
N PRO A 85 -3.60 -14.26 0.22
CA PRO A 85 -3.42 -13.10 -0.66
C PRO A 85 -4.73 -12.35 -0.92
N GLU A 86 -5.87 -13.04 -0.82
CA GLU A 86 -7.22 -12.48 -0.91
C GLU A 86 -7.73 -11.85 0.40
N ALA A 87 -6.91 -11.79 1.45
CA ALA A 87 -7.31 -11.21 2.73
C ALA A 87 -7.75 -9.75 2.57
N VAL A 88 -8.95 -9.47 3.08
CA VAL A 88 -9.57 -8.16 3.06
C VAL A 88 -9.42 -7.51 4.43
N LEU A 89 -8.96 -6.27 4.45
CA LEU A 89 -8.87 -5.44 5.64
C LEU A 89 -10.17 -4.64 5.80
N GLY A 90 -10.84 -4.79 6.94
CA GLY A 90 -11.94 -3.92 7.32
C GLY A 90 -11.44 -2.59 7.89
N ALA A 91 -12.37 -1.74 8.33
CA ALA A 91 -12.04 -0.41 8.84
C ALA A 91 -11.10 -0.46 10.06
N ALA A 92 -11.30 -1.44 10.96
CA ALA A 92 -10.46 -1.62 12.15
C ALA A 92 -9.04 -2.03 11.76
N GLU A 93 -8.88 -3.05 10.91
CA GLU A 93 -7.57 -3.50 10.46
C GLU A 93 -6.84 -2.43 9.64
N LEU A 94 -7.54 -1.68 8.79
CA LEU A 94 -6.95 -0.56 8.07
C LEU A 94 -6.46 0.54 9.02
N GLY A 95 -7.24 0.86 10.06
CA GLY A 95 -6.83 1.80 11.10
C GLY A 95 -5.57 1.35 11.85
N GLU A 96 -5.49 0.08 12.21
CA GLU A 96 -4.30 -0.51 12.86
C GLU A 96 -3.07 -0.47 11.93
N LEU A 97 -3.23 -0.88 10.67
CA LEU A 97 -2.14 -0.85 9.69
C LEU A 97 -1.63 0.57 9.47
N ARG A 98 -2.52 1.56 9.33
CA ARG A 98 -2.16 2.98 9.22
C ARG A 98 -1.37 3.46 10.43
N ALA A 99 -1.82 3.15 11.65
CA ALA A 99 -1.15 3.55 12.87
C ALA A 99 0.27 2.94 12.99
N GLU A 100 0.44 1.67 12.64
CA GLU A 100 1.76 1.03 12.58
C GLU A 100 2.67 1.69 11.53
N LEU A 101 2.16 1.97 10.32
CA LEU A 101 2.92 2.64 9.26
C LEU A 101 3.35 4.05 9.67
N GLU A 102 2.46 4.84 10.27
CA GLU A 102 2.80 6.18 10.79
C GLU A 102 3.87 6.12 11.88
N SER A 103 3.85 5.08 12.71
CA SER A 103 4.87 4.90 13.75
C SER A 103 6.27 4.74 13.16
N LEU A 104 6.40 4.11 11.98
CA LEU A 104 7.67 3.94 11.27
C LEU A 104 8.22 5.26 10.69
N ILE A 105 7.35 6.25 10.43
CA ILE A 105 7.77 7.56 9.92
C ILE A 105 8.24 8.47 11.06
N ARG A 106 7.66 8.31 12.25
CA ARG A 106 7.97 9.13 13.44
C ARG A 106 9.20 8.64 14.22
N SER A 107 9.70 7.44 13.94
CA SER A 107 10.89 6.84 14.54
C SER A 107 12.16 7.25 13.82
#